data_AF-A0A3N5V661-F1
#
_entry.id   AF-A0A3N5V661-F1
#
_cell.length_a   1.000
_cell.length_b   1.000
_cell.length_c   1.000
_cell.angle_alpha   90.00
_cell.angle_beta   90.00
_cell.angle_gamma   90.00
#
_symmetry.space_group_name_H-M   'P 1'
#
loop_
_entity.id
_entity.type
_entity.pdbx_description
1 polymer ?
#
loop_
_entity_poly.entity_id
_entity_poly.type
_entity_poly.pdbx_seq_one_letter_code
_entity_poly.pdbx_strand_id
1 'polypeptide(L)'
;LPPEQATYELIAIGFPLLTLGLVLGSWWGQLAWGNYWGWDPKELWSLASWLVYVGYFHWRYMFGKIHSRINSLWAIAGMAAIIITLLWVNLSRLFPGLHSYAT
;
A
#
# COMPACT_ATOMS: atom_id res chain seq x y z
N LEU A 1 -13.09 18.33 -12.45
CA LEU A 1 -12.59 18.41 -11.05
C LEU A 1 -11.16 18.95 -11.09
N PRO A 2 -10.77 19.91 -10.22
CA PRO A 2 -9.37 20.26 -10.06
C PRO A 2 -8.55 19.01 -9.69
N PRO A 3 -7.31 18.87 -10.19
CA PRO A 3 -6.53 17.62 -10.13
C PRO A 3 -6.31 17.09 -8.71
N GLU A 4 -6.27 17.97 -7.71
CA GLU A 4 -6.17 17.59 -6.29
C GLU A 4 -7.43 16.84 -5.80
N GLN A 5 -8.62 17.26 -6.22
CA GLN A 5 -9.88 16.62 -5.82
C GLN A 5 -10.02 15.23 -6.45
N ALA A 6 -9.70 15.09 -7.73
CA ALA A 6 -9.71 13.78 -8.39
C ALA A 6 -8.72 12.81 -7.74
N THR A 7 -7.52 13.29 -7.40
CA THR A 7 -6.52 12.48 -6.68
C THR A 7 -7.03 12.02 -5.32
N TYR A 8 -7.65 12.92 -4.55
CA TYR A 8 -8.20 12.58 -3.24
C TYR A 8 -9.35 11.55 -3.34
N GLU A 9 -10.26 11.71 -4.30
CA GLU A 9 -11.37 10.77 -4.52
C GLU A 9 -10.86 9.38 -4.90
N LEU A 10 -9.87 9.29 -5.79
CA LEU A 10 -9.25 8.02 -6.18
C LEU A 10 -8.58 7.34 -4.98
N ILE A 11 -7.87 8.09 -4.14
CA ILE A 11 -7.23 7.55 -2.93
C ILE A 11 -8.27 7.12 -1.89
N ALA A 12 -9.35 7.88 -1.72
CA ALA A 12 -10.46 7.57 -0.83
C ALA A 12 -11.19 6.28 -1.23
N ILE A 13 -11.30 5.99 -2.52
CA ILE A 13 -11.88 4.74 -3.02
C ILE A 13 -10.85 3.59 -2.95
N GLY A 14 -9.59 3.87 -3.28
CA GLY A 14 -8.53 2.87 -3.31
C GLY A 14 -8.11 2.35 -1.93
N PHE A 15 -8.17 3.19 -0.89
CA PHE A 15 -7.73 2.80 0.45
C PHE A 15 -8.56 1.70 1.12
N PRO A 16 -9.91 1.70 1.05
CA PRO A 16 -10.72 0.56 1.45
C PRO A 16 -10.37 -0.72 0.69
N LEU A 17 -10.12 -0.64 -0.62
CA LEU A 17 -9.72 -1.80 -1.42
C LEU A 17 -8.35 -2.33 -1.00
N LEU A 18 -7.39 -1.45 -0.71
CA LEU A 18 -6.08 -1.83 -0.18
C LEU A 18 -6.21 -2.49 1.20
N THR A 19 -7.07 -1.96 2.06
CA THR A 19 -7.33 -2.52 3.40
C THR A 19 -7.96 -3.90 3.31
N LEU A 20 -8.97 -4.06 2.45
CA LEU A 20 -9.57 -5.37 2.16
C LEU A 20 -8.54 -6.33 1.58
N GLY A 21 -7.71 -5.87 0.65
CA GLY A 21 -6.62 -6.66 0.08
C GLY A 21 -5.63 -7.15 1.14
N LEU A 22 -5.26 -6.30 2.10
CA LEU A 22 -4.39 -6.67 3.23
C LEU A 22 -5.04 -7.75 4.09
N VAL A 23 -6.31 -7.56 4.50
CA VAL A 23 -7.04 -8.50 5.37
C VAL A 23 -7.28 -9.84 4.67
N LEU A 24 -7.73 -9.81 3.41
CA LEU A 24 -7.94 -11.01 2.60
C LEU A 24 -6.61 -11.72 2.32
N GLY A 25 -5.52 -10.97 2.13
CA GLY A 25 -4.17 -11.50 1.99
C GLY A 25 -3.73 -12.26 3.24
N SER A 26 -3.89 -11.66 4.44
CA SER A 26 -3.59 -12.33 5.71
C SER A 26 -4.44 -13.58 5.93
N TRP A 27 -5.74 -13.51 5.60
CA TRP A 27 -6.63 -14.68 5.68
C TRP A 27 -6.19 -15.80 4.75
N TRP A 28 -5.82 -15.46 3.52
CA TRP A 28 -5.31 -16.45 2.56
C TRP A 28 -3.96 -17.02 3.00
N GLY A 29 -3.09 -16.21 3.62
CA GLY A 29 -1.83 -16.69 4.21
C GLY A 29 -2.04 -17.80 5.23
N GLN A 30 -3.07 -17.67 6.08
CA GLN A 30 -3.46 -18.73 7.02
C GLN A 30 -3.88 -20.02 6.30
N LEU A 31 -4.60 -19.91 5.19
CA LEU A 31 -5.05 -21.08 4.41
C LEU A 31 -3.90 -21.76 3.66
N ALA A 32 -2.94 -20.99 3.14
CA ALA A 32 -1.84 -21.51 2.33
C ALA A 32 -0.67 -22.04 3.18
N TRP A 33 -0.34 -21.37 4.29
CA TRP A 33 0.86 -21.65 5.07
C TRP A 33 0.61 -21.83 6.57
N GLY A 34 -0.65 -21.79 7.02
CA GLY A 34 -1.03 -22.05 8.41
C GLY A 34 -0.76 -20.90 9.38
N ASN A 35 -0.36 -19.73 8.88
CA ASN A 35 -0.12 -18.52 9.69
C ASN A 35 -0.70 -17.27 9.00
N TYR A 36 -1.34 -16.39 9.76
CA TYR A 36 -1.96 -15.15 9.26
C TYR A 36 -0.94 -14.09 8.81
N TRP A 37 0.25 -14.11 9.39
CA TRP A 37 1.29 -13.11 9.11
C TRP A 37 2.68 -13.69 9.38
N GLY A 38 3.45 -13.91 8.32
CA GLY A 38 4.80 -14.47 8.35
C GLY A 38 5.94 -13.46 8.46
N TRP A 39 5.65 -12.15 8.44
CA TRP A 39 6.67 -11.09 8.27
C TRP A 39 7.46 -11.22 6.97
N ASP A 40 6.85 -11.84 5.96
CA ASP A 40 7.44 -11.94 4.65
C ASP A 40 7.60 -10.55 4.03
N PRO A 41 8.59 -10.34 3.16
CA PRO A 41 8.79 -9.07 2.46
C PRO A 41 7.49 -8.53 1.85
N LYS A 42 6.70 -9.38 1.18
CA LYS A 42 5.44 -8.94 0.55
C LYS A 42 4.42 -8.43 1.57
N GLU A 43 4.33 -9.07 2.73
CA GLU A 43 3.44 -8.66 3.82
C GLU A 43 3.91 -7.33 4.42
N LEU A 44 5.20 -7.20 4.72
CA LEU A 44 5.83 -5.97 5.22
C LEU A 44 5.63 -4.78 4.29
N TRP A 45 5.83 -4.96 2.99
CA TRP A 45 5.67 -3.89 2.00
C TRP A 45 4.19 -3.53 1.75
N SER A 46 3.28 -4.50 1.87
CA SER A 46 1.85 -4.25 1.85
C SER A 46 1.42 -3.40 3.06
N LEU A 47 1.94 -3.71 4.26
CA LEU A 47 1.72 -2.92 5.47
C LEU A 47 2.33 -1.51 5.35
N ALA A 48 3.55 -1.39 4.81
CA ALA A 48 4.20 -0.10 4.60
C ALA A 48 3.37 0.79 3.64
N SER A 49 2.87 0.22 2.54
CA SER A 49 1.98 0.92 1.60
C SER A 49 0.71 1.40 2.29
N TRP A 50 0.09 0.55 3.12
CA TRP A 50 -1.08 0.90 3.90
C TRP A 50 -0.81 2.07 4.87
N LEU A 51 0.33 2.04 5.59
CA LEU A 51 0.74 3.10 6.50
C LEU A 51 1.01 4.43 5.77
N VAL A 52 1.57 4.41 4.57
CA VAL A 52 1.76 5.63 3.76
C VAL A 52 0.40 6.28 3.43
N TYR A 53 -0.61 5.49 3.07
CA TYR A 53 -1.96 6.02 2.82
C TYR A 53 -2.67 6.50 4.09
N VAL A 54 -2.49 5.83 5.23
CA VAL A 54 -2.97 6.33 6.52
C VAL A 54 -2.30 7.67 6.86
N GLY A 55 -0.99 7.78 6.66
CA GLY A 55 -0.24 9.02 6.83
C GLY A 55 -0.76 10.15 5.94
N TYR A 56 -1.09 9.84 4.68
CA TYR A 56 -1.75 10.79 3.78
C TYR A 56 -3.08 11.30 4.33
N PHE A 57 -3.98 10.43 4.80
CA PHE A 57 -5.26 10.86 5.37
C PHE A 57 -5.09 11.67 6.66
N HIS A 58 -4.19 11.23 7.55
CA HIS A 58 -3.89 11.94 8.79
C HIS A 58 -3.35 13.35 8.51
N TRP A 59 -2.38 13.46 7.60
CA TRP A 59 -1.83 14.74 7.16
C TRP A 59 -2.92 15.62 6.53
N ARG A 60 -3.76 15.05 5.66
CA ARG A 60 -4.81 15.78 4.97
C ARG A 60 -5.91 16.28 5.90
N TYR A 61 -6.21 15.52 6.95
CA TYR A 61 -7.13 15.88 8.01
C TYR A 61 -6.58 17.03 8.87
N MET A 62 -5.29 16.98 9.23
CA MET A 62 -4.65 18.03 10.05
C MET A 62 -4.37 19.33 9.29
N PHE A 63 -3.87 19.25 8.06
CA PHE A 63 -3.30 20.41 7.35
C PHE A 63 -4.12 20.90 6.15
N GLY A 64 -5.25 20.26 5.86
CA GLY A 64 -6.24 20.75 4.89
C GLY A 64 -5.67 21.09 3.50
N LYS A 65 -6.45 21.82 2.69
CA LYS A 65 -6.09 22.25 1.31
C LYS A 65 -4.91 23.24 1.25
N ILE A 66 -4.31 23.60 2.40
CA ILE A 66 -3.29 24.65 2.50
C ILE A 66 -2.00 24.23 1.78
N HIS A 67 -1.70 22.93 1.74
CA HIS A 67 -0.44 22.41 1.19
C HIS A 67 -0.65 21.43 0.02
N SER A 68 -1.23 21.89 -1.10
CA SER A 68 -1.55 21.00 -2.24
C SER A 68 -0.31 20.29 -2.80
N ARG A 69 0.87 20.93 -2.80
CA ARG A 69 2.14 20.32 -3.24
C ARG A 69 2.56 19.12 -2.38
N ILE A 70 2.40 19.23 -1.06
CA ILE A 70 2.75 18.15 -0.13
C ILE A 70 1.75 16.98 -0.27
N ASN A 71 0.47 17.28 -0.49
CA ASN A 71 -0.55 16.26 -0.73
C ASN A 71 -0.25 15.45 -2.00
N SER A 72 0.22 16.09 -3.07
CA SER A 72 0.65 15.40 -4.29
C SER A 72 1.87 14.51 -4.07
N LEU A 73 2.85 14.94 -3.26
CA LEU A 73 4.02 14.12 -2.93
C LEU A 73 3.65 12.85 -2.15
N TRP A 74 2.74 12.95 -1.19
CA TRP A 74 2.22 11.78 -0.47
C TRP A 74 1.48 10.79 -1.39
N ALA A 75 0.69 11.30 -2.34
CA ALA A 75 0.01 10.46 -3.32
C ALA A 75 1.01 9.69 -4.21
N ILE A 76 2.08 10.36 -4.66
CA ILE A 76 3.16 9.74 -5.43
C ILE A 76 3.92 8.71 -4.59
N ALA A 77 4.23 9.02 -3.34
CA ALA A 77 4.89 8.09 -2.42
C ALA A 77 4.05 6.83 -2.16
N GLY A 78 2.73 6.97 -1.96
CA GLY A 78 1.81 5.85 -1.81
C GLY A 78 1.73 4.97 -3.06
N MET A 79 1.66 5.59 -4.24
CA MET A 79 1.70 4.87 -5.52
C MET A 79 3.03 4.13 -5.70
N ALA A 80 4.15 4.78 -5.40
CA ALA A 80 5.48 4.15 -5.48
C ALA A 80 5.60 2.96 -4.53
N ALA A 81 5.08 3.06 -3.30
CA ALA A 81 5.08 1.96 -2.33
C ALA A 81 4.29 0.75 -2.83
N ILE A 82 3.10 0.96 -3.43
CA ILE A 82 2.32 -0.10 -4.06
C ILE A 82 3.11 -0.76 -5.21
N ILE A 83 3.70 0.05 -6.10
CA ILE A 83 4.48 -0.44 -7.24
C ILE A 83 5.68 -1.27 -6.76
N ILE A 84 6.39 -0.82 -5.72
CA ILE A 84 7.49 -1.57 -5.10
C ILE A 84 6.98 -2.91 -4.56
N THR A 85 5.84 -2.91 -3.87
CA THR A 85 5.22 -4.14 -3.33
C THR A 85 4.88 -5.15 -4.43
N LEU A 86 4.29 -4.68 -5.55
CA LEU A 86 3.83 -5.54 -6.65
C LEU A 86 4.96 -6.02 -7.57
N LEU A 87 5.92 -5.13 -7.88
CA LEU A 87 6.96 -5.39 -8.87
C LEU A 87 8.30 -5.73 -8.20
N TRP A 88 8.83 -4.83 -7.36
CA TRP A 88 10.20 -4.95 -6.85
C TRP A 88 10.35 -6.11 -5.87
N VAL A 89 9.43 -6.25 -4.92
CA VAL A 89 9.47 -7.34 -3.94
C VAL A 89 9.21 -8.69 -4.60
N ASN A 90 8.51 -8.70 -5.74
CA ASN A 90 8.21 -9.91 -6.50
C ASN A 90 9.35 -10.31 -7.46
N LEU A 91 10.03 -9.35 -8.11
CA LEU A 91 11.09 -9.61 -9.10
C LEU A 91 12.50 -9.68 -8.49
N SER A 92 12.74 -9.05 -7.35
CA SER A 92 14.12 -8.80 -6.90
C SER A 92 14.93 -10.07 -6.61
N ARG A 93 14.31 -11.26 -6.43
CA ARG A 93 14.98 -12.55 -6.09
C ARG A 93 15.89 -12.52 -4.85
N LEU A 94 16.08 -11.36 -4.22
CA LEU A 94 16.96 -11.10 -3.08
C LEU A 94 16.30 -11.45 -1.74
N PHE A 95 14.98 -11.60 -1.73
CA PHE A 95 14.24 -12.00 -0.54
C PHE A 95 13.50 -13.32 -0.82
N PRO A 96 14.12 -14.48 -0.55
CA PRO A 96 13.43 -15.75 -0.64
C PRO A 96 12.33 -15.79 0.42
N GLY A 97 11.09 -15.93 -0.03
CA GLY A 97 9.91 -16.07 0.81
C GLY A 97 8.90 -16.97 0.11
N LEU A 98 7.92 -17.49 0.86
CA LEU A 98 6.92 -18.45 0.38
C LEU A 98 6.08 -17.94 -0.81
N HIS A 99 6.17 -16.65 -1.09
CA HIS A 99 5.46 -15.94 -2.12
C HIS A 99 6.29 -15.63 -3.39
N SER A 100 7.52 -16.13 -3.54
CA SER A 100 8.31 -15.91 -4.76
C SER A 100 7.78 -16.79 -5.90
N TYR A 101 7.08 -16.19 -6.87
CA TYR A 101 6.51 -16.91 -8.03
C TYR A 101 7.38 -16.83 -9.29
N ALA A 102 8.45 -16.04 -9.25
CA ALA A 102 9.39 -15.91 -10.36
C ALA A 102 10.38 -17.09 -10.32
N THR A 103 10.02 -18.20 -10.98
CA THR A 103 10.95 -19.27 -11.38
C THR A 103 11.90 -18.73 -12.45
#